data_AF-A0AA37S4X0-F1
#
_entry.id   AF-A0AA37S4X0-F1
#
_cell.length_a   1.000
_cell.length_b   1.000
_cell.length_c   1.000
_cell.angle_alpha   90.00
_cell.angle_beta   90.00
_cell.angle_gamma   90.00
#
_symmetry.space_group_name_H-M   'P 1'
#
loop_
_entity.id
_entity.type
_entity.pdbx_description
1 polymer ?
#
loop_
_entity_poly.entity_id
_entity_poly.type
_entity_poly.pdbx_seq_one_letter_code
_entity_poly.pdbx_strand_id
1 'polypeptide(L)' 'MILANKRYLQGMDELMQKIHLSAMGFTLGAVLVGGLAYTNLQLSGLIDFKAQIPDLMFLMGAVYLISVYVLNKHYCAGDE' A
#
# COMPACT_ATOMS: atom_id res chain seq x y z
N MET A 1 -17.96 -8.24 2.33
CA MET A 1 -16.55 -8.35 2.75
C MET A 1 -15.90 -7.00 3.07
N ILE A 2 -15.95 -5.99 2.19
CA ILE A 2 -15.39 -4.64 2.47
C ILE A 2 -15.99 -4.01 3.75
N LEU A 3 -17.31 -4.09 3.93
CA LEU A 3 -17.99 -3.55 5.11
C LEU A 3 -17.54 -4.25 6.42
N ALA A 4 -17.26 -5.55 6.36
CA ALA A 4 -16.73 -6.30 7.49
C ALA A 4 -15.29 -5.87 7.82
N ASN A 5 -14.46 -5.61 6.81
CA ASN A 5 -13.10 -5.11 6.99
C ASN A 5 -13.09 -3.70 7.60
N LYS A 6 -14.00 -2.83 7.16
CA LYS A 6 -14.20 -1.51 7.76
C LYS A 6 -14.57 -1.63 9.23
N ARG A 7 -15.53 -2.51 9.56
CA ARG A 7 -15.94 -2.76 10.95
C ARG A 7 -14.80 -3.31 11.80
N TYR A 8 -13.97 -4.17 11.24
CA TYR A 8 -12.77 -4.70 11.90
C TYR A 8 -11.78 -3.57 12.22
N LEU A 9 -11.42 -2.74 11.24
CA LEU A 9 -10.54 -1.57 11.43
C LEU A 9 -11.07 -0.58 12.47
N GLN A 10 -12.39 -0.38 12.53
CA GLN A 10 -13.04 0.48 13.51
C GLN A 10 -13.10 -0.12 14.92
N GLY A 11 -12.91 -1.43 15.06
CA GLY A 11 -12.83 -2.12 16.35
C GLY A 11 -11.40 -2.24 16.90
N MET A 12 -10.40 -1.72 16.17
CA MET A 12 -9.01 -1.70 16.60
C MET A 12 -8.75 -0.51 17.52
N ASP A 13 -7.69 -0.61 18.32
CA ASP A 13 -7.21 0.51 19.12
C ASP A 13 -6.77 1.70 18.23
N GLU A 14 -6.85 2.93 18.75
CA GLU A 14 -6.68 4.16 17.97
C GLU A 14 -5.33 4.23 17.26
N LEU A 15 -4.26 3.80 17.93
CA LEU A 15 -2.91 3.79 17.36
C LEU A 15 -2.81 2.81 16.19
N MET A 16 -3.35 1.60 16.36
CA MET A 16 -3.33 0.58 15.32
C MET A 16 -4.22 0.96 14.13
N GLN A 17 -5.37 1.59 14.39
CA GLN A 17 -6.24 2.14 13.35
C GLN A 17 -5.53 3.23 12.54
N LYS A 18 -4.82 4.17 13.19
CA LYS A 18 -4.05 5.23 12.52
C LYS A 18 -2.93 4.67 11.65
N ILE A 19 -2.21 3.66 12.14
CA ILE A 19 -1.14 2.98 11.38
C ILE A 19 -1.72 2.37 10.11
N HIS A 20 -2.78 1.57 10.24
CA HIS A 20 -3.38 0.89 9.09
C HIS A 20 -3.98 1.88 8.09
N LEU A 21 -4.68 2.92 8.55
CA LEU A 21 -5.30 3.91 7.66
C LEU A 21 -4.25 4.67 6.86
N SER A 22 -3.17 5.08 7.51
CA SER A 22 -2.06 5.79 6.87
C SER A 22 -1.30 4.87 5.90
N ALA A 23 -1.04 3.62 6.30
CA ALA A 23 -0.41 2.63 5.43
C ALA A 23 -1.26 2.33 4.18
N MET A 24 -2.59 2.21 4.33
CA MET A 24 -3.50 2.06 3.19
C MET A 24 -3.44 3.28 2.25
N GLY A 25 -3.39 4.49 2.80
CA GLY A 25 -3.21 5.72 2.01
C GLY A 25 -1.91 5.71 1.19
N PHE A 26 -0.79 5.37 1.82
CA PHE A 26 0.51 5.25 1.14
C PHE A 26 0.48 4.19 0.02
N THR A 27 -0.10 3.03 0.28
CA THR A 27 -0.20 1.97 -0.73
C THR A 27 -1.02 2.40 -1.93
N LEU A 28 -2.14 3.09 -1.70
CA LEU A 28 -2.99 3.55 -2.78
C LEU A 28 -2.24 4.55 -3.67
N GLY A 29 -1.52 5.50 -3.08
CA GLY A 29 -0.71 6.47 -3.82
C GLY A 29 0.42 5.81 -4.62
N ALA A 30 1.20 4.93 -3.98
CA ALA A 30 2.33 4.25 -4.63
C ALA A 30 1.88 3.34 -5.77
N VAL A 31 0.79 2.59 -5.59
CA VAL A 31 0.23 1.69 -6.62
C VAL A 31 -0.38 2.48 -7.77
N LEU A 32 -1.03 3.63 -7.51
CA LEU A 32 -1.55 4.50 -8.57
C LEU A 32 -0.41 5.04 -9.44
N VAL A 33 0.59 5.65 -8.82
CA VAL A 33 1.73 6.24 -9.56
C VAL A 33 2.52 5.14 -10.27
N GLY A 34 2.83 4.05 -9.57
CA GLY A 34 3.56 2.91 -10.13
C GLY A 34 2.81 2.23 -11.27
N GLY A 35 1.51 1.96 -11.11
CA GLY A 35 0.67 1.33 -12.13
C GLY A 35 0.50 2.19 -13.38
N LEU A 36 0.29 3.50 -13.22
CA LEU A 36 0.22 4.44 -14.35
C LEU A 36 1.56 4.59 -15.08
N ALA A 37 2.67 4.65 -14.34
CA ALA A 37 4.00 4.69 -14.94
C ALA A 37 4.30 3.39 -15.71
N TYR A 38 4.00 2.24 -15.11
CA TYR A 38 4.27 0.93 -15.69
C TYR A 38 3.44 0.66 -16.95
N THR A 39 2.17 1.06 -16.96
CA THR A 39 1.31 0.98 -18.15
C THR A 39 1.76 1.91 -19.28
N ASN A 40 2.18 3.14 -18.97
CA ASN A 40 2.72 4.06 -19.98
C ASN A 40 4.03 3.53 -20.61
N LEU A 41 4.88 2.92 -19.79
CA LEU A 41 6.16 2.36 -20.21
C LEU A 41 5.96 1.18 -21.17
N GLN A 42 4.96 0.34 -20.89
CA GLN A 42 4.54 -0.73 -21.79
C GLN A 42 3.98 -0.18 -23.12
N LEU A 43 3.15 0.86 -23.05
CA LEU A 43 2.55 1.48 -24.25
C LEU A 43 3.60 2.09 -25.18
N SER A 44 4.69 2.62 -24.60
CA SER A 44 5.80 3.25 -25.33
C SER A 44 6.76 2.25 -25.99
N GLY A 45 6.60 0.94 -25.75
CA GLY A 45 7.43 -0.10 -26.36
C GLY A 45 8.90 -0.10 -25.89
N LEU A 46 9.22 0.62 -24.81
CA LEU A 46 10.57 0.70 -24.25
C LEU A 46 10.97 -0.57 -23.48
N ILE A 47 9.98 -1.37 -23.08
CA ILE A 47 10.15 -2.58 -22.28
C ILE A 47 9.29 -3.70 -22.86
N ASP A 48 9.92 -4.86 -23.10
CA ASP A 48 9.27 -6.08 -23.63
C ASP A 48 8.58 -6.91 -22.54
N PHE A 49 8.70 -6.50 -21.27
CA PHE A 49 7.92 -7.09 -20.18
C PHE A 49 6.44 -6.70 -20.33
N LYS A 50 5.58 -7.72 -20.48
CA LYS A 50 4.14 -7.54 -20.35
C LYS A 50 3.83 -7.14 -18.92
N ALA A 51 3.24 -5.97 -18.73
CA ALA A 51 2.71 -5.60 -17.42
C ALA A 51 1.55 -6.54 -17.08
N GLN A 52 1.73 -7.40 -16.08
CA GLN A 52 0.68 -8.29 -15.60
C GLN A 52 0.17 -7.83 -14.24
N ILE A 53 -1.09 -8.15 -13.94
CA ILE A 53 -1.72 -7.84 -12.65
C ILE A 53 -0.90 -8.37 -11.45
N PRO A 54 -0.27 -9.57 -11.49
CA PRO A 54 0.58 -10.06 -10.41
C PRO A 54 1.72 -9.12 -10.01
N ASP A 55 2.35 -8.43 -10.96
CA ASP A 55 3.46 -7.50 -10.67
C ASP A 55 2.96 -6.32 -9.83
N LEU A 56 1.78 -5.80 -10.17
CA LEU A 56 1.15 -4.69 -9.46
C LEU A 56 0.63 -5.12 -8.09
N MET A 57 0.10 -6.34 -7.96
CA MET A 57 -0.29 -6.94 -6.68
C MET A 57 0.92 -7.15 -5.77
N PHE A 58 2.04 -7.60 -6.32
CA PHE A 58 3.29 -7.77 -5.57
C PHE A 58 3.79 -6.42 -5.05
N LEU A 59 3.79 -5.39 -5.89
CA LEU A 59 4.13 -4.02 -5.49
C LEU A 59 3.20 -3.50 -4.39
N MET A 60 1.89 -3.71 -4.53
CA MET A 60 0.91 -3.30 -3.53
C MET A 60 1.15 -3.97 -2.17
N GLY A 61 1.40 -5.29 -2.16
CA GLY A 61 1.69 -6.04 -0.94
C GLY A 61 3.00 -5.61 -0.29
N ALA A 62 4.06 -5.44 -1.09
CA ALA A 62 5.37 -5.00 -0.61
C ALA A 62 5.29 -3.59 0.02
N VAL A 63 4.66 -2.64 -0.67
CA VAL A 63 4.50 -1.27 -0.15
C VAL A 63 3.67 -1.29 1.13
N TYR A 64 2.61 -2.10 1.21
CA TYR A 64 1.78 -2.17 2.41
C TYR A 64 2.55 -2.67 3.62
N LEU A 65 3.30 -3.77 3.47
CA LEU A 65 4.10 -4.34 4.55
C LEU A 65 5.18 -3.36 5.01
N ILE A 66 5.87 -2.71 4.06
CA ILE A 66 6.89 -1.71 4.38
C ILE A 66 6.25 -0.52 5.10
N SER A 67 5.13 0.01 4.61
CA SER A 67 4.43 1.12 5.23
C SER A 67 3.97 0.78 6.64
N VAL A 68 3.35 -0.39 6.86
CA VAL A 68 2.93 -0.80 8.21
C VAL A 68 4.15 -0.95 9.14
N TYR A 69 5.24 -1.56 8.68
CA TYR A 69 6.45 -1.73 9.48
C TYR A 69 7.10 -0.39 9.85
N VAL A 70 7.26 0.50 8.88
CA VAL A 70 7.85 1.84 9.09
C VAL A 70 6.96 2.68 10.01
N LEU A 71 5.65 2.69 9.80
CA LEU A 71 4.74 3.42 10.65
C LEU A 71 4.74 2.84 12.07
N ASN A 72 4.65 1.52 12.23
CA ASN A 72 4.69 0.89 13.54
C ASN A 72 5.98 1.27 14.30
N LYS A 73 7.14 1.23 13.63
CA LYS A 73 8.40 1.71 14.20
C LYS A 73 8.36 3.20 14.55
N HIS A 74 7.84 4.05 13.68
CA HIS A 74 7.80 5.49 13.91
C HIS A 74 6.85 5.87 15.06
N TYR A 75 5.69 5.23 15.17
CA TYR A 75 4.75 5.49 16.25
C TYR A 75 5.19 4.88 17.57
N CYS A 76 5.85 3.71 17.58
CA CYS A 76 6.37 3.11 18.82
C CYS A 76 7.72 3.71 19.28
N ALA A 77 8.53 4.28 18.38
CA ALA A 77 9.80 4.93 18.74
C ALA A 77 9.70 6.46 18.89
N GLY A 78 8.54 7.04 18.56
CA GLY A 78 8.26 8.48 18.71
C GLY A 78 7.56 8.84 20.02
N ASP A 79 7.34 7.87 20.90
CA ASP A 79 6.86 8.02 22.27
C ASP A 79 8.05 8.06 23.27
N GLU A 80 9.15 8.70 22.86
CA GLU A 80 10.30 9.10 23.71
C GLU A 80 10.49 10.62 23.66
#